data_AF-A0A957X0C1-F1
#
_entry.id   AF-A0A957X0C1-F1
#
_cell.length_a   1.000
_cell.length_b   1.000
_cell.length_c   1.000
_cell.angle_alpha   90.00
_cell.angle_beta   90.00
_cell.angle_gamma   90.00
#
_symmetry.space_group_name_H-M   'P 1'
#
loop_
_entity.id
_entity.type
_entity.pdbx_description
1 polymer ?
#
loop_
_entity_poly.entity_id
_entity_poly.type
_entity_poly.pdbx_seq_one_letter_code
_entity_poly.pdbx_strand_id
1 'polypeptide(L)'
;MAPEEPAPRRRGYRWLQSLLLIGFSIFALISIFALVALWWFFGFTPASSSEPDLAVAVDQIRPELALMYLAGDPVDALAMQALQAGEYATSQALVTFGASAVSNPNVTLVLQLAQRTREAGNRTAALQLLRKGRAMAILATALTPDERAEALMVCATNFLALDQEAEAIDAARQVQRIAEQTPDMLPAVRSRLLQDLALITNQLPDDLLRQQVRELARNPYITPSGIVIQEPLPFADGSIEFEQQLTDLIQTRQQLSRQLAERMIQAPVADLQPLVQALAQALQAEDSQRTLYFTQLSSSESLTFSLQFYFINEYRRWLLLKLAVAQRAFGLSLVPEWEAERATIVDELVRITDDLEADYLTLAQSEAEPLRQSAQRIAIMRWFALQTELGLYPQRSAEVDEALRMAQNELSQLGTSAALAVSYHTDATPPGFRINSNR
;
A
#
# COMPACT_ATOMS: atom_id res chain seq x y z
N MET A 1 -57.17 -70.92 40.66
CA MET A 1 -56.59 -70.61 39.34
C MET A 1 -56.86 -69.15 39.07
N ALA A 2 -55.80 -68.35 39.05
CA ALA A 2 -55.89 -66.88 39.02
C ALA A 2 -56.36 -66.37 37.65
N PRO A 3 -57.21 -65.33 37.59
CA PRO A 3 -57.67 -64.73 36.34
C PRO A 3 -56.63 -63.75 35.76
N GLU A 4 -56.38 -63.86 34.46
CA GLU A 4 -55.55 -62.95 33.66
C GLU A 4 -56.18 -61.56 33.56
N GLU A 5 -55.43 -60.53 33.94
CA GLU A 5 -55.76 -59.12 33.70
C GLU A 5 -55.49 -58.74 32.23
N PRO A 6 -56.44 -58.12 31.52
CA PRO A 6 -56.20 -57.62 30.17
C PRO A 6 -55.37 -56.33 30.18
N ALA A 7 -54.26 -56.35 29.42
CA ALA A 7 -53.34 -55.24 29.23
C ALA A 7 -53.99 -53.96 28.67
N PRO A 8 -53.55 -52.76 29.08
CA PRO A 8 -54.13 -51.49 28.66
C PRO A 8 -53.83 -51.17 27.18
N ARG A 9 -54.91 -50.92 26.42
CA ARG A 9 -54.89 -50.50 25.01
C ARG A 9 -54.28 -49.08 24.89
N ARG A 10 -53.03 -48.99 24.42
CA ARG A 10 -52.43 -47.73 23.96
C ARG A 10 -53.14 -47.23 22.69
N ARG A 11 -54.15 -46.37 22.84
CA ARG A 11 -54.77 -45.62 21.74
C ARG A 11 -53.78 -44.59 21.19
N GLY A 12 -53.69 -44.54 19.86
CA GLY A 12 -52.54 -44.02 19.13
C GLY A 12 -52.47 -42.49 19.06
N TYR A 13 -51.37 -41.94 19.58
CA TYR A 13 -50.92 -40.57 19.35
C TYR A 13 -50.19 -40.40 18.00
N ARG A 14 -50.34 -41.35 17.06
CA ARG A 14 -49.67 -41.32 15.75
C ARG A 14 -50.02 -40.06 14.95
N TRP A 15 -51.27 -39.59 15.05
CA TRP A 15 -51.68 -38.37 14.37
C TRP A 15 -51.01 -37.12 14.94
N LEU A 16 -50.86 -37.04 16.27
CA LEU A 16 -50.14 -35.95 16.95
C LEU A 16 -48.65 -35.97 16.57
N GLN A 17 -48.05 -37.16 16.50
CA GLN A 17 -46.66 -37.34 16.09
C GLN A 17 -46.44 -36.92 14.63
N SER A 18 -47.36 -37.27 13.72
CA SER A 18 -47.30 -36.81 12.32
C SER A 18 -47.44 -35.30 12.19
N LEU A 19 -48.32 -34.68 12.99
CA LEU A 19 -48.54 -33.23 12.95
C LEU A 19 -47.31 -32.47 13.49
N LEU A 20 -46.68 -32.97 14.54
CA LEU A 20 -45.42 -32.42 15.06
C LEU A 20 -44.24 -32.58 14.09
N LEU A 21 -44.14 -33.74 13.42
CA LEU A 21 -43.10 -33.96 12.39
C LEU A 21 -43.26 -33.01 11.22
N ILE A 22 -44.49 -32.81 10.73
CA ILE A 22 -44.76 -31.87 9.63
C ILE A 22 -44.42 -30.44 10.06
N GLY A 23 -44.83 -30.03 11.26
CA GLY A 23 -44.49 -28.70 11.80
C GLY A 23 -42.98 -28.49 11.93
N PHE A 24 -42.25 -29.48 12.43
CA PHE A 24 -40.79 -29.44 12.53
C PHE A 24 -40.12 -29.36 11.15
N SER A 25 -40.57 -30.15 10.17
CA SER A 25 -40.03 -30.11 8.80
C SER A 25 -40.26 -28.76 8.12
N ILE A 26 -41.41 -28.13 8.32
CA ILE A 26 -41.69 -26.79 7.79
C ILE A 26 -40.77 -25.76 8.44
N PHE A 27 -40.60 -25.82 9.76
CA PHE A 27 -39.72 -24.89 10.47
C PHE A 27 -38.25 -25.06 10.06
N ALA A 28 -37.80 -26.30 9.88
CA ALA A 28 -36.45 -26.60 9.38
C ALA A 28 -36.24 -26.06 7.96
N LEU A 29 -37.23 -26.21 7.07
CA LEU A 29 -37.18 -25.64 5.72
C LEU A 29 -37.13 -24.12 5.73
N ILE A 30 -37.94 -23.46 6.58
CA ILE A 30 -37.93 -22.00 6.72
C ILE A 30 -36.57 -21.53 7.26
N SER A 31 -36.00 -22.21 8.26
CA SER A 31 -34.68 -21.88 8.79
C SER A 31 -33.57 -22.06 7.76
N ILE A 32 -33.60 -23.14 6.96
CA ILE A 32 -32.62 -23.35 5.88
C ILE A 32 -32.78 -22.27 4.81
N PHE A 33 -34.01 -21.94 4.42
CA PHE A 33 -34.27 -20.90 3.43
C PHE A 33 -33.84 -19.52 3.93
N ALA A 34 -34.10 -19.21 5.20
CA ALA A 34 -33.62 -18.00 5.85
C ALA A 34 -32.09 -17.97 5.91
N LEU A 35 -31.43 -19.11 6.16
CA LEU A 35 -29.97 -19.19 6.21
C LEU A 35 -29.33 -19.07 4.83
N VAL A 36 -29.95 -19.64 3.79
CA VAL A 36 -29.56 -19.46 2.39
C VAL A 36 -29.80 -18.02 1.95
N ALA A 37 -30.94 -17.43 2.27
CA ALA A 37 -31.23 -16.02 2.00
C ALA A 37 -30.25 -15.10 2.73
N LEU A 38 -29.94 -15.39 4.00
CA LEU A 38 -28.95 -14.65 4.78
C LEU A 38 -27.55 -14.83 4.19
N TRP A 39 -27.19 -16.01 3.69
CA TRP A 39 -25.90 -16.22 3.01
C TRP A 39 -25.83 -15.54 1.62
N TRP A 40 -26.97 -15.38 0.94
CA TRP A 40 -27.05 -14.67 -0.34
C TRP A 40 -27.07 -13.14 -0.16
N PHE A 41 -27.71 -12.65 0.91
CA PHE A 41 -27.83 -11.22 1.24
C PHE A 41 -26.64 -10.68 2.04
N PHE A 42 -26.10 -11.52 2.92
CA PHE A 42 -24.89 -11.30 3.72
C PHE A 42 -23.86 -12.35 3.33
N GLY A 43 -23.59 -12.49 2.04
CA GLY A 43 -22.34 -13.11 1.59
C GLY A 43 -21.22 -12.35 2.27
N PHE A 44 -20.79 -12.85 3.43
CA PHE A 44 -19.68 -12.37 4.20
C PHE A 44 -18.49 -12.55 3.27
N THR A 45 -18.18 -11.51 2.52
CA THR A 45 -16.79 -11.12 2.47
C THR A 45 -16.42 -10.94 3.95
N PRO A 46 -15.51 -11.76 4.52
CA PRO A 46 -14.86 -11.32 5.75
C PRO A 46 -14.44 -9.89 5.48
N ALA A 47 -14.72 -8.98 6.42
CA ALA A 47 -14.30 -7.58 6.33
C ALA A 47 -12.97 -7.56 5.62
N SER A 48 -12.94 -6.97 4.41
CA SER A 48 -11.79 -7.04 3.51
C SER A 48 -10.57 -6.88 4.38
N SER A 49 -9.64 -7.84 4.34
CA SER A 49 -8.34 -7.70 5.00
C SER A 49 -7.96 -6.24 4.91
N SER A 50 -7.80 -5.56 6.04
CA SER A 50 -7.50 -4.11 6.10
C SER A 50 -6.19 -3.75 5.38
N GLU A 51 -5.52 -4.76 4.83
CA GLU A 51 -4.33 -4.66 4.03
C GLU A 51 -4.62 -4.12 2.63
N PRO A 52 -3.75 -3.25 2.11
CA PRO A 52 -3.86 -2.72 0.76
C PRO A 52 -3.78 -3.85 -0.25
N ASP A 53 -4.78 -3.93 -1.14
CA ASP A 53 -4.76 -4.86 -2.26
C ASP A 53 -3.78 -4.36 -3.33
N LEU A 54 -2.89 -5.24 -3.77
CA LEU A 54 -2.00 -5.02 -4.91
C LEU A 54 -2.65 -5.38 -6.25
N ALA A 55 -3.90 -5.86 -6.24
CA ALA A 55 -4.61 -6.25 -7.44
C ALA A 55 -4.68 -5.14 -8.49
N VAL A 56 -4.55 -5.58 -9.74
CA VAL A 56 -4.65 -4.74 -10.93
C VAL A 56 -5.74 -5.30 -11.85
N ALA A 57 -6.44 -4.40 -12.54
CA ALA A 57 -7.45 -4.78 -13.53
C ALA A 57 -6.77 -5.24 -14.83
N VAL A 58 -6.24 -6.48 -14.83
CA VAL A 58 -5.39 -7.06 -15.89
C VAL A 58 -5.99 -6.85 -17.29
N ASP A 59 -7.29 -7.09 -17.45
CA ASP A 59 -7.97 -7.01 -18.76
C ASP A 59 -8.09 -5.57 -19.33
N GLN A 60 -7.78 -4.55 -18.52
CA GLN A 60 -7.82 -3.14 -18.90
C GLN A 60 -6.41 -2.55 -19.10
N ILE A 61 -5.36 -3.35 -18.91
CA ILE A 61 -3.98 -2.91 -19.09
C ILE A 61 -3.65 -2.94 -20.58
N ARG A 62 -3.01 -1.86 -21.07
CA ARG A 62 -2.42 -1.76 -22.40
C ARG A 62 -1.01 -2.36 -22.38
N PRO A 63 -0.82 -3.58 -22.88
CA PRO A 63 0.47 -4.24 -22.71
C PRO A 63 1.59 -3.52 -23.46
N GLU A 64 1.31 -2.93 -24.61
CA GLU A 64 2.30 -2.21 -25.41
C GLU A 64 2.93 -1.03 -24.65
N LEU A 65 2.19 -0.39 -23.74
CA LEU A 65 2.71 0.69 -22.90
C LEU A 65 3.37 0.15 -21.63
N ALA A 66 2.73 -0.84 -20.99
CA ALA A 66 3.27 -1.43 -19.76
C ALA A 66 4.62 -2.12 -19.99
N LEU A 67 4.80 -2.82 -21.12
CA LEU A 67 6.04 -3.51 -21.49
C LEU A 67 7.23 -2.55 -21.68
N MET A 68 6.99 -1.25 -21.90
CA MET A 68 8.08 -0.27 -21.97
C MET A 68 8.80 -0.12 -20.62
N TYR A 69 8.12 -0.41 -19.50
CA TYR A 69 8.78 -0.48 -18.19
C TYR A 69 9.80 -1.63 -18.15
N LEU A 70 9.45 -2.81 -18.69
CA LEU A 70 10.42 -3.89 -18.88
C LEU A 70 11.48 -3.52 -19.93
N ALA A 71 11.21 -2.62 -20.87
CA ALA A 71 12.22 -2.08 -21.78
C ALA A 71 13.22 -1.11 -21.11
N GLY A 72 13.05 -0.80 -19.83
CA GLY A 72 13.92 0.09 -19.06
C GLY A 72 13.51 1.56 -19.08
N ASP A 73 12.35 1.89 -19.66
CA ASP A 73 11.87 3.26 -19.71
C ASP A 73 11.37 3.74 -18.32
N PRO A 74 11.48 5.05 -18.02
CA PRO A 74 11.16 5.59 -16.69
C PRO A 74 9.67 5.45 -16.36
N VAL A 75 9.39 4.76 -15.24
CA VAL A 75 8.03 4.35 -14.85
C VAL A 75 7.07 5.51 -14.62
N ASP A 76 7.51 6.60 -13.98
CA ASP A 76 6.67 7.77 -13.72
C ASP A 76 6.22 8.44 -15.03
N ALA A 77 7.10 8.50 -16.03
CA ALA A 77 6.79 9.06 -17.35
C ALA A 77 5.78 8.17 -18.09
N LEU A 78 5.99 6.85 -18.07
CA LEU A 78 5.05 5.89 -18.66
C LEU A 78 3.67 5.92 -17.98
N ALA A 79 3.66 6.00 -16.65
CA ALA A 79 2.43 6.09 -15.87
C ALA A 79 1.67 7.38 -16.17
N MET A 80 2.37 8.51 -16.32
CA MET A 80 1.76 9.77 -16.73
C MET A 80 1.25 9.72 -18.18
N GLN A 81 2.01 9.11 -19.10
CA GLN A 81 1.57 8.89 -20.47
C GLN A 81 0.29 8.03 -20.53
N ALA A 82 0.24 6.94 -19.77
CA ALA A 82 -0.93 6.09 -19.64
C ALA A 82 -2.14 6.89 -19.11
N LEU A 83 -1.91 7.68 -18.05
CA LEU A 83 -2.94 8.54 -17.45
C LEU A 83 -3.51 9.55 -18.46
N GLN A 84 -2.65 10.21 -19.22
CA GLN A 84 -3.04 11.18 -20.25
C GLN A 84 -3.80 10.53 -21.40
N ALA A 85 -3.49 9.27 -21.72
CA ALA A 85 -4.21 8.48 -22.72
C ALA A 85 -5.54 7.90 -22.22
N GLY A 86 -5.88 8.08 -20.93
CA GLY A 86 -7.09 7.49 -20.32
C GLY A 86 -6.94 6.01 -19.93
N GLU A 87 -5.72 5.48 -19.99
CA GLU A 87 -5.41 4.07 -19.71
C GLU A 87 -5.13 3.87 -18.22
N TYR A 88 -6.16 4.08 -17.39
CA TYR A 88 -6.03 4.18 -15.94
C TYR A 88 -5.50 2.90 -15.28
N ALA A 89 -5.93 1.73 -15.72
CA ALA A 89 -5.45 0.45 -15.17
C ALA A 89 -3.95 0.25 -15.45
N THR A 90 -3.49 0.65 -16.64
CA THR A 90 -2.05 0.66 -17.00
C THR A 90 -1.27 1.61 -16.11
N SER A 91 -1.76 2.84 -15.93
CA SER A 91 -1.14 3.84 -15.05
C SER A 91 -1.07 3.34 -13.60
N GLN A 92 -2.16 2.75 -13.09
CA GLN A 92 -2.23 2.16 -11.74
C GLN A 92 -1.23 1.02 -11.53
N ALA A 93 -1.11 0.13 -12.51
CA ALA A 93 -0.15 -0.97 -12.48
C ALA A 93 1.29 -0.45 -12.41
N LEU A 94 1.63 0.54 -13.25
CA LEU A 94 2.96 1.16 -13.27
C LEU A 94 3.28 1.90 -11.96
N VAL A 95 2.33 2.65 -11.39
CA VAL A 95 2.51 3.34 -10.10
C VAL A 95 2.61 2.36 -8.94
N THR A 96 1.89 1.23 -8.98
CA THR A 96 1.87 0.25 -7.87
C THR A 96 3.15 -0.57 -7.81
N PHE A 97 3.68 -1.00 -8.96
CA PHE A 97 4.84 -1.90 -9.03
C PHE A 97 6.14 -1.22 -9.49
N GLY A 98 6.07 0.05 -9.88
CA GLY A 98 7.24 0.80 -10.33
C GLY A 98 8.31 0.91 -9.25
N ALA A 99 9.58 0.95 -9.66
CA ALA A 99 10.69 1.12 -8.73
C ALA A 99 10.60 2.42 -7.90
N SER A 100 9.95 3.47 -8.43
CA SER A 100 9.68 4.71 -7.68
C SER A 100 8.72 4.50 -6.50
N ALA A 101 7.83 3.50 -6.55
CA ALA A 101 6.91 3.14 -5.47
C ALA A 101 7.64 2.76 -4.17
N VAL A 102 8.90 2.32 -4.29
CA VAL A 102 9.73 1.85 -3.19
C VAL A 102 10.50 2.97 -2.52
N SER A 103 11.18 3.79 -3.33
CA SER A 103 12.20 4.70 -2.83
C SER A 103 11.69 6.13 -2.65
N ASN A 104 10.90 6.62 -3.60
CA ASN A 104 10.35 7.97 -3.56
C ASN A 104 9.01 8.01 -4.31
N PRO A 105 7.93 7.57 -3.66
CA PRO A 105 6.66 7.40 -4.34
C PRO A 105 6.05 8.77 -4.65
N ASN A 106 5.61 8.97 -5.89
CA ASN A 106 5.13 10.25 -6.41
C ASN A 106 3.67 10.50 -6.01
N VAL A 107 3.46 11.17 -4.88
CA VAL A 107 2.11 11.43 -4.31
C VAL A 107 1.22 12.18 -5.29
N THR A 108 1.78 13.14 -6.02
CA THR A 108 1.04 13.94 -6.99
C THR A 108 0.49 13.07 -8.12
N LEU A 109 1.30 12.18 -8.68
CA LEU A 109 0.87 11.25 -9.73
C LEU A 109 -0.23 10.32 -9.22
N VAL A 110 -0.10 9.77 -8.01
CA VAL A 110 -1.11 8.90 -7.39
C VAL A 110 -2.45 9.63 -7.23
N LEU A 111 -2.43 10.86 -6.73
CA LEU A 111 -3.65 11.65 -6.51
C LEU A 111 -4.29 12.11 -7.82
N GLN A 112 -3.49 12.47 -8.83
CA GLN A 112 -4.00 12.76 -10.17
C GLN A 112 -4.67 11.54 -10.78
N LEU A 113 -4.04 10.36 -10.69
CA LEU A 113 -4.63 9.11 -11.14
C LEU A 113 -5.93 8.80 -10.39
N ALA A 114 -5.96 9.00 -9.07
CA ALA A 114 -7.16 8.81 -8.26
C ALA A 114 -8.32 9.69 -8.72
N GLN A 115 -8.06 10.98 -8.95
CA GLN A 115 -9.06 11.94 -9.44
C GLN A 115 -9.57 11.54 -10.84
N ARG A 116 -8.69 11.22 -11.78
CA ARG A 116 -9.10 10.82 -13.13
C ARG A 116 -9.91 9.52 -13.14
N THR A 117 -9.50 8.56 -12.32
CA THR A 117 -10.20 7.28 -12.15
C THR A 117 -11.60 7.49 -11.55
N ARG A 118 -11.74 8.44 -10.60
CA ARG A 118 -13.04 8.88 -10.06
C ARG A 118 -13.91 9.53 -11.14
N GLU A 119 -13.36 10.45 -11.92
CA GLU A 119 -14.06 11.14 -13.01
C GLU A 119 -14.54 10.15 -14.08
N ALA A 120 -13.81 9.06 -14.29
CA ALA A 120 -14.18 7.94 -15.16
C ALA A 120 -15.21 6.97 -14.54
N GLY A 121 -15.64 7.20 -13.30
CA GLY A 121 -16.67 6.40 -12.62
C GLY A 121 -16.17 5.14 -11.91
N ASN A 122 -14.85 4.87 -11.90
CA ASN A 122 -14.30 3.72 -11.18
C ASN A 122 -14.03 4.09 -9.71
N ARG A 123 -15.11 4.08 -8.92
CA ARG A 123 -15.10 4.45 -7.50
C ARG A 123 -14.12 3.61 -6.67
N THR A 124 -14.09 2.29 -6.86
CA THR A 124 -13.27 1.39 -6.04
C THR A 124 -11.78 1.67 -6.23
N ALA A 125 -11.32 1.77 -7.48
CA ALA A 125 -9.91 2.05 -7.76
C ALA A 125 -9.53 3.47 -7.30
N ALA A 126 -10.40 4.46 -7.49
CA ALA A 126 -10.18 5.80 -6.97
C ALA A 126 -10.00 5.82 -5.44
N LEU A 127 -10.83 5.09 -4.70
CA LEU A 127 -10.71 4.99 -3.23
C LEU A 127 -9.39 4.34 -2.79
N GLN A 128 -8.98 3.25 -3.45
CA GLN A 128 -7.69 2.61 -3.16
C GLN A 128 -6.52 3.58 -3.39
N LEU A 129 -6.54 4.31 -4.50
CA LEU A 129 -5.51 5.30 -4.82
C LEU A 129 -5.49 6.49 -3.85
N LEU A 130 -6.65 6.99 -3.42
CA LEU A 130 -6.74 8.05 -2.40
C LEU A 130 -6.20 7.59 -1.05
N ARG A 131 -6.46 6.33 -0.65
CA ARG A 131 -5.92 5.75 0.58
C ARG A 131 -4.39 5.65 0.52
N LYS A 132 -3.83 5.19 -0.62
CA LYS A 132 -2.38 5.22 -0.87
C LYS A 132 -1.83 6.64 -0.80
N GLY A 133 -2.46 7.60 -1.47
CA GLY A 133 -2.07 9.01 -1.45
C GLY A 133 -2.09 9.62 -0.04
N ARG A 134 -3.12 9.31 0.78
CA ARG A 134 -3.18 9.70 2.19
C ARG A 134 -2.02 9.10 2.99
N ALA A 135 -1.77 7.80 2.86
CA ALA A 135 -0.67 7.14 3.56
C ALA A 135 0.69 7.75 3.19
N MET A 136 0.92 8.01 1.91
CA MET A 136 2.12 8.70 1.42
C MET A 136 2.27 10.10 2.03
N ALA A 137 1.20 10.90 2.07
CA ALA A 137 1.24 12.23 2.67
C ALA A 137 1.56 12.18 4.19
N ILE A 138 1.09 11.15 4.90
CA ILE A 138 1.35 10.97 6.34
C ILE A 138 2.77 10.44 6.59
N LEU A 139 3.26 9.49 5.79
CA LEU A 139 4.42 8.68 6.13
C LEU A 139 5.68 9.03 5.33
N ALA A 140 5.57 9.37 4.05
CA ALA A 140 6.73 9.59 3.19
C ALA A 140 7.55 10.75 3.69
N THR A 141 8.79 10.53 4.11
CA THR A 141 9.66 11.55 4.75
C THR A 141 10.16 12.62 3.78
N ALA A 142 10.16 12.35 2.47
CA ALA A 142 10.50 13.28 1.39
C ALA A 142 9.66 14.56 1.37
N LEU A 143 8.38 14.46 1.75
CA LEU A 143 7.42 15.55 1.58
C LEU A 143 7.61 16.64 2.63
N THR A 144 7.68 17.88 2.16
CA THR A 144 7.62 19.07 3.01
C THR A 144 6.25 19.17 3.70
N PRO A 145 6.14 19.86 4.85
CA PRO A 145 4.86 20.04 5.54
C PRO A 145 3.74 20.61 4.65
N ASP A 146 4.07 21.52 3.74
CA ASP A 146 3.11 22.12 2.81
C ASP A 146 2.61 21.10 1.78
N GLU A 147 3.51 20.34 1.16
CA GLU A 147 3.14 19.28 0.19
C GLU A 147 2.26 18.20 0.83
N ARG A 148 2.56 17.82 2.08
CA ARG A 148 1.73 16.87 2.84
C ARG A 148 0.33 17.41 3.06
N ALA A 149 0.22 18.66 3.50
CA ALA A 149 -1.06 19.29 3.77
C ALA A 149 -1.89 19.41 2.48
N GLU A 150 -1.28 19.81 1.38
CA GLU A 150 -1.93 19.88 0.07
C GLU A 150 -2.44 18.51 -0.39
N ALA A 151 -1.59 17.48 -0.34
CA ALA A 151 -1.97 16.11 -0.68
C ALA A 151 -3.15 15.61 0.16
N LEU A 152 -3.14 15.89 1.47
CA LEU A 152 -4.23 15.51 2.38
C LEU A 152 -5.52 16.31 2.14
N MET A 153 -5.45 17.58 1.76
CA MET A 153 -6.60 18.37 1.34
C MET A 153 -7.23 17.83 0.05
N VAL A 154 -6.40 17.40 -0.92
CA VAL A 154 -6.85 16.72 -2.14
C VAL A 154 -7.53 15.39 -1.78
N CYS A 155 -6.96 14.60 -0.86
CA CYS A 155 -7.59 13.39 -0.35
C CYS A 155 -8.94 13.68 0.28
N ALA A 156 -9.02 14.63 1.23
CA ALA A 156 -10.26 14.97 1.93
C ALA A 156 -11.38 15.37 0.96
N THR A 157 -11.05 16.21 -0.02
CA THR A 157 -11.99 16.67 -1.05
C THR A 157 -12.51 15.51 -1.90
N ASN A 158 -11.62 14.62 -2.36
CA ASN A 158 -12.02 13.50 -3.21
C ASN A 158 -12.74 12.39 -2.43
N PHE A 159 -12.41 12.16 -1.16
CA PHE A 159 -13.17 11.28 -0.28
C PHE A 159 -14.58 11.80 -0.08
N LEU A 160 -14.76 13.10 0.14
CA LEU A 160 -16.08 13.72 0.25
C LEU A 160 -16.88 13.58 -1.05
N ALA A 161 -16.25 13.80 -2.21
CA ALA A 161 -16.87 13.58 -3.52
C ALA A 161 -17.21 12.11 -3.81
N LEU A 162 -16.66 11.18 -3.03
CA LEU A 162 -16.94 9.75 -3.05
C LEU A 162 -17.74 9.31 -1.81
N ASP A 163 -18.45 10.21 -1.14
CA ASP A 163 -19.28 9.93 0.05
C ASP A 163 -18.55 9.13 1.15
N GLN A 164 -17.21 9.20 1.22
CA GLN A 164 -16.41 8.57 2.26
C GLN A 164 -16.14 9.61 3.36
N GLU A 165 -17.21 9.99 4.04
CA GLU A 165 -17.21 11.07 5.02
C GLU A 165 -16.18 10.86 6.14
N ALA A 166 -16.11 9.65 6.71
CA ALA A 166 -15.15 9.32 7.76
C ALA A 166 -13.70 9.50 7.30
N GLU A 167 -13.37 9.07 6.08
CA GLU A 167 -12.03 9.24 5.50
C GLU A 167 -11.73 10.71 5.16
N ALA A 168 -12.74 11.46 4.74
CA ALA A 168 -12.60 12.89 4.48
C ALA A 168 -12.33 13.69 5.75
N ILE A 169 -13.06 13.39 6.83
CA ILE A 169 -12.85 13.97 8.18
C ILE A 169 -11.46 13.59 8.68
N ASP A 170 -11.07 12.34 8.58
CA ASP A 170 -9.76 11.87 9.00
C ASP A 170 -8.61 12.58 8.26
N ALA A 171 -8.68 12.68 6.92
CA ALA A 171 -7.70 13.41 6.13
C ALA A 171 -7.64 14.90 6.52
N ALA A 172 -8.79 15.55 6.72
CA ALA A 172 -8.86 16.93 7.18
C ALA A 172 -8.26 17.12 8.59
N ARG A 173 -8.44 16.15 9.50
CA ARG A 173 -7.78 16.14 10.81
C ARG A 173 -6.27 16.01 10.69
N GLN A 174 -5.76 15.24 9.73
CA GLN A 174 -4.31 15.18 9.49
C GLN A 174 -3.77 16.54 9.03
N VAL A 175 -4.47 17.27 8.16
CA VAL A 175 -4.10 18.65 7.76
C VAL A 175 -4.06 19.59 8.96
N GLN A 176 -5.08 19.53 9.82
CA GLN A 176 -5.12 20.32 11.05
C GLN A 176 -3.90 20.03 11.93
N ARG A 177 -3.54 18.75 12.11
CA ARG A 177 -2.38 18.33 12.92
C ARG A 177 -1.07 18.88 12.35
N ILE A 178 -0.89 18.85 11.02
CA ILE A 178 0.28 19.46 10.37
C ILE A 178 0.37 20.96 10.69
N ALA A 179 -0.75 21.67 10.56
CA ALA A 179 -0.82 23.10 10.86
C ALA A 179 -0.49 23.42 12.33
N GLU A 180 -1.01 22.61 13.26
CA GLU A 180 -0.88 22.78 14.70
C GLU A 180 0.52 22.43 15.21
N GLN A 181 1.16 21.41 14.64
CA GLN A 181 2.32 20.76 15.25
C GLN A 181 3.64 20.99 14.52
N THR A 182 3.62 21.46 13.27
CA THR A 182 4.86 21.68 12.50
C THR A 182 5.64 22.87 13.08
N PRO A 183 6.87 22.67 13.60
CA PRO A 183 7.72 23.75 14.08
C PRO A 183 8.17 24.62 12.92
N ASP A 184 8.48 25.88 13.20
CA ASP A 184 9.00 26.87 12.25
C ASP A 184 8.13 27.17 11.02
N MET A 185 6.92 26.60 10.91
CA MET A 185 5.95 26.98 9.89
C MET A 185 5.60 28.47 10.06
N LEU A 186 5.86 29.25 9.01
CA LEU A 186 5.61 30.69 9.01
C LEU A 186 4.12 30.98 9.27
N PRO A 187 3.77 31.99 10.08
CA PRO A 187 2.36 32.31 10.38
C PRO A 187 1.50 32.55 9.13
N ALA A 188 2.08 33.14 8.07
CA ALA A 188 1.39 33.35 6.81
C ALA A 188 1.05 32.04 6.09
N VAL A 189 1.97 31.07 6.10
CA VAL A 189 1.78 29.73 5.52
C VAL A 189 0.71 28.97 6.31
N ARG A 190 0.83 28.98 7.65
CA ARG A 190 -0.15 28.36 8.55
C ARG A 190 -1.55 28.95 8.37
N SER A 191 -1.66 30.27 8.27
CA SER A 191 -2.95 30.96 8.07
C SER A 191 -3.59 30.57 6.73
N ARG A 192 -2.81 30.56 5.64
CA ARG A 192 -3.29 30.11 4.32
C ARG A 192 -3.81 28.67 4.37
N LEU A 193 -3.01 27.74 4.90
CA LEU A 193 -3.38 26.33 5.03
C LEU A 193 -4.67 26.14 5.83
N LEU A 194 -4.84 26.87 6.93
CA LEU A 194 -6.07 26.81 7.74
C LEU A 194 -7.29 27.45 7.05
N GLN A 195 -7.09 28.48 6.23
CA GLN A 195 -8.15 29.07 5.41
C GLN A 195 -8.62 28.08 4.33
N ASP A 196 -7.68 27.42 3.66
CA ASP A 196 -7.98 26.40 2.65
C ASP A 196 -8.71 25.20 3.29
N LEU A 197 -8.24 24.74 4.46
CA LEU A 197 -8.89 23.69 5.24
C LEU A 197 -10.31 24.10 5.71
N ALA A 198 -10.54 25.38 6.00
CA ALA A 198 -11.87 25.87 6.39
C ALA A 198 -12.90 25.68 5.27
N LEU A 199 -12.51 25.80 4.00
CA LEU A 199 -13.41 25.55 2.86
C LEU A 199 -13.88 24.10 2.79
N ILE A 200 -13.00 23.17 3.14
CA ILE A 200 -13.29 21.72 3.17
C ILE A 200 -14.15 21.39 4.39
N THR A 201 -13.74 21.82 5.58
CA THR A 201 -14.44 21.49 6.85
C THR A 201 -15.84 22.11 6.98
N ASN A 202 -16.16 23.16 6.22
CA ASN A 202 -17.53 23.67 6.12
C ASN A 202 -18.48 22.69 5.41
N GLN A 203 -17.96 21.76 4.60
CA GLN A 203 -18.73 20.74 3.89
C GLN A 203 -18.79 19.40 4.65
N LEU A 204 -17.93 19.21 5.64
CA LEU A 204 -17.90 18.02 6.50
C LEU A 204 -18.87 18.16 7.68
N PRO A 205 -19.58 17.11 8.09
CA PRO A 205 -20.47 17.12 9.25
C PRO A 205 -19.70 16.88 10.57
N ASP A 206 -18.60 17.62 10.78
CA ASP A 206 -17.81 17.58 12.00
C ASP A 206 -17.64 19.00 12.55
N ASP A 207 -18.60 19.42 13.39
CA ASP A 207 -18.64 20.76 13.97
C ASP A 207 -17.44 21.03 14.89
N LEU A 208 -16.93 19.99 15.57
CA LEU A 208 -15.76 20.11 16.44
C LEU A 208 -14.51 20.44 15.61
N LEU A 209 -14.26 19.68 14.53
CA LEU A 209 -13.16 19.94 13.61
C LEU A 209 -13.27 21.35 13.02
N ARG A 210 -14.47 21.73 12.57
CA ARG A 210 -14.74 23.05 12.00
C ARG A 210 -14.46 24.18 13.00
N GLN A 211 -14.86 24.01 14.26
CA GLN A 211 -14.56 24.97 15.32
C GLN A 211 -13.05 25.07 15.58
N GLN A 212 -12.36 23.94 15.71
CA GLN A 212 -10.91 23.91 15.98
C GLN A 212 -10.11 24.58 14.86
N VAL A 213 -10.45 24.34 13.59
CA VAL A 213 -9.81 25.00 12.45
C VAL A 213 -10.03 26.50 12.48
N ARG A 214 -11.24 26.98 12.82
CA ARG A 214 -11.53 28.42 12.97
C ARG A 214 -10.74 29.05 14.12
N GLU A 215 -10.59 28.34 15.23
CA GLU A 215 -9.81 28.81 16.37
C GLU A 215 -8.32 28.93 16.04
N LEU A 216 -7.74 27.90 15.41
CA LEU A 216 -6.36 27.93 14.93
C LEU A 216 -6.15 29.04 13.89
N ALA A 217 -7.10 29.25 12.97
CA ALA A 217 -7.01 30.29 11.95
C ALA A 217 -6.98 31.71 12.55
N ARG A 218 -7.61 31.91 13.72
CA ARG A 218 -7.57 33.19 14.47
C ARG A 218 -6.23 33.41 15.18
N ASN A 219 -5.48 32.35 15.47
CA ASN A 219 -4.19 32.43 16.13
C ASN A 219 -3.11 31.62 15.39
N PRO A 220 -2.61 32.11 14.25
CA PRO A 220 -1.60 31.39 13.46
C PRO A 220 -0.18 31.49 14.05
N TYR A 221 0.02 32.16 15.18
CA TYR A 221 1.34 32.40 15.79
C TYR A 221 1.76 31.34 16.81
N ILE A 222 1.10 30.18 16.81
CA ILE A 222 1.52 29.05 17.64
C ILE A 222 2.95 28.63 17.31
N THR A 223 3.70 28.29 18.35
CA THR A 223 5.09 27.83 18.30
C THR A 223 5.16 26.40 18.84
N PRO A 224 4.76 25.40 18.04
CA PRO A 224 4.86 24.01 18.47
C PRO A 224 6.32 23.61 18.65
N SER A 225 6.55 22.67 19.56
CA SER A 225 7.87 22.08 19.84
C SER A 225 8.10 20.79 19.06
N GLY A 226 9.35 20.35 19.04
CA GLY A 226 9.75 19.07 18.45
C GLY A 226 10.58 19.26 17.18
N ILE A 227 11.03 18.14 16.63
CA ILE A 227 11.85 18.10 15.41
C ILE A 227 11.04 17.52 14.25
N VAL A 228 11.21 18.10 13.07
CA VAL A 228 10.70 17.48 11.84
C VAL A 228 11.65 16.35 11.46
N ILE A 229 11.12 15.13 11.44
CA ILE A 229 11.87 13.95 11.01
C ILE A 229 12.07 14.01 9.50
N GLN A 230 13.33 14.12 9.09
CA GLN A 230 13.75 14.13 7.69
C GLN A 230 13.91 12.70 7.16
N GLU A 231 14.18 12.56 5.86
CA GLU A 231 14.46 11.24 5.28
C GLU A 231 15.59 10.54 6.03
N PRO A 232 15.49 9.21 6.22
CA PRO A 232 16.62 8.46 6.72
C PRO A 232 17.73 8.63 5.69
N LEU A 233 18.93 9.08 6.10
CA LEU A 233 20.07 9.25 5.21
C LEU A 233 20.23 7.97 4.37
N PRO A 234 19.87 7.94 3.08
CA PRO A 234 20.42 6.94 2.22
C PRO A 234 21.89 7.32 2.08
N PHE A 235 22.75 6.32 1.96
CA PHE A 235 24.06 6.59 1.38
C PHE A 235 23.83 7.40 0.10
N ALA A 236 24.53 8.52 -0.04
CA ALA A 236 24.51 9.25 -1.30
C ALA A 236 25.06 8.32 -2.38
N ASP A 237 24.26 8.08 -3.42
CA ASP A 237 24.61 7.44 -4.70
C ASP A 237 25.72 6.38 -4.65
N GLY A 238 25.34 5.16 -4.34
CA GLY A 238 26.06 3.95 -4.70
C GLY A 238 25.20 3.16 -5.67
N SER A 239 25.78 2.81 -6.80
CA SER A 239 25.19 1.91 -7.76
C SER A 239 25.90 0.57 -7.67
N ILE A 240 25.15 -0.53 -7.75
CA ILE A 240 25.78 -1.82 -7.94
C ILE A 240 26.22 -1.92 -9.39
N GLU A 241 27.51 -2.10 -9.61
CA GLU A 241 28.02 -2.49 -10.91
C GLU A 241 27.74 -3.98 -11.11
N PHE A 242 26.80 -4.28 -12.01
CA PHE A 242 26.52 -5.66 -12.40
C PHE A 242 27.65 -6.22 -13.25
N GLU A 243 27.93 -7.51 -13.10
CA GLU A 243 28.82 -8.23 -14.00
C GLU A 243 28.32 -8.15 -15.44
N GLN A 244 29.25 -8.25 -16.40
CA GLN A 244 28.92 -8.13 -17.83
C GLN A 244 27.83 -9.12 -18.25
N GLN A 245 27.88 -10.36 -17.76
CA GLN A 245 26.87 -11.38 -18.08
C GLN A 245 25.47 -10.96 -17.65
N LEU A 246 25.31 -10.39 -16.44
CA LEU A 246 24.00 -9.92 -15.97
C LEU A 246 23.55 -8.68 -16.75
N THR A 247 24.48 -7.78 -17.06
CA THR A 247 24.21 -6.60 -17.89
C THR A 247 23.69 -7.01 -19.29
N ASP A 248 24.28 -8.03 -19.92
CA ASP A 248 23.84 -8.54 -21.22
C ASP A 248 22.44 -9.17 -21.17
N LEU A 249 22.11 -9.86 -20.07
CA LEU A 249 20.77 -10.43 -19.85
C LEU A 249 19.71 -9.33 -19.64
N ILE A 250 20.03 -8.30 -18.85
CA ILE A 250 19.17 -7.11 -18.68
C ILE A 250 18.88 -6.46 -20.03
N GLN A 251 19.91 -6.25 -20.85
CA GLN A 251 19.76 -5.68 -22.20
C GLN A 251 18.90 -6.58 -23.10
N THR A 252 19.08 -7.90 -23.03
CA THR A 252 18.29 -8.86 -23.79
C THR A 252 16.81 -8.78 -23.44
N ARG A 253 16.46 -8.76 -22.14
CA ARG A 253 15.08 -8.54 -21.67
C ARG A 253 14.53 -7.21 -22.18
N GLN A 254 15.31 -6.12 -22.08
CA GLN A 254 14.88 -4.80 -22.50
C GLN A 254 14.58 -4.73 -24.01
N GLN A 255 15.46 -5.30 -24.83
CA GLN A 255 15.30 -5.35 -26.29
C GLN A 255 14.08 -6.18 -26.71
N LEU A 256 13.91 -7.37 -26.13
CA LEU A 256 12.76 -8.24 -26.43
C LEU A 256 11.45 -7.60 -25.99
N SER A 257 11.43 -6.92 -24.83
CA SER A 257 10.24 -6.22 -24.36
C SER A 257 9.85 -5.07 -25.28
N ARG A 258 10.82 -4.27 -25.71
CA ARG A 258 10.60 -3.18 -26.67
C ARG A 258 10.10 -3.71 -28.01
N GLN A 259 10.75 -4.75 -28.53
CA GLN A 259 10.34 -5.39 -29.78
C GLN A 259 8.91 -5.93 -29.71
N LEU A 260 8.53 -6.57 -28.61
CA LEU A 260 7.17 -7.06 -28.39
C LEU A 260 6.17 -5.90 -28.36
N ALA A 261 6.45 -4.86 -27.57
CA ALA A 261 5.61 -3.66 -27.48
C ALA A 261 5.37 -3.00 -28.84
N GLU A 262 6.42 -2.81 -29.64
CA GLU A 262 6.33 -2.20 -30.97
C GLU A 262 5.53 -3.07 -31.95
N ARG A 263 5.70 -4.39 -31.90
CA ARG A 263 4.97 -5.34 -32.78
C ARG A 263 3.50 -5.45 -32.43
N MET A 264 3.13 -5.29 -31.15
CA MET A 264 1.73 -5.31 -30.70
C MET A 264 0.88 -4.19 -31.30
N ILE A 265 1.50 -3.09 -31.76
CA ILE A 265 0.79 -2.02 -32.48
C ILE A 265 0.29 -2.51 -33.85
N GLN A 266 0.96 -3.50 -34.44
CA GLN A 266 0.74 -3.92 -35.83
C GLN A 266 0.13 -5.32 -35.96
N ALA A 267 0.19 -6.14 -34.92
CA ALA A 267 -0.26 -7.53 -34.95
C ALA A 267 -0.94 -7.93 -33.64
N PRO A 268 -1.94 -8.83 -33.69
CA PRO A 268 -2.56 -9.36 -32.49
C PRO A 268 -1.57 -10.22 -31.70
N VAL A 269 -1.71 -10.24 -30.37
CA VAL A 269 -0.81 -10.95 -29.44
C VAL A 269 -0.67 -12.44 -29.78
N ALA A 270 -1.73 -13.08 -30.28
CA ALA A 270 -1.70 -14.49 -30.66
C ALA A 270 -0.62 -14.82 -31.71
N ASP A 271 -0.36 -13.89 -32.64
CA ASP A 271 0.66 -14.05 -33.69
C ASP A 271 2.08 -13.76 -33.16
N LEU A 272 2.18 -13.13 -31.98
CA LEU A 272 3.42 -12.72 -31.33
C LEU A 272 3.86 -13.71 -30.24
N GLN A 273 3.20 -14.86 -30.12
CA GLN A 273 3.51 -15.88 -29.10
C GLN A 273 5.01 -16.28 -29.06
N PRO A 274 5.75 -16.40 -30.18
CA PRO A 274 7.18 -16.65 -30.13
C PRO A 274 7.98 -15.55 -29.43
N LEU A 275 7.60 -14.27 -29.61
CA LEU A 275 8.24 -13.14 -28.92
C LEU A 275 7.89 -13.11 -27.43
N VAL A 276 6.64 -13.43 -27.07
CA VAL A 276 6.22 -13.59 -25.67
C VAL A 276 7.05 -14.67 -24.98
N GLN A 277 7.23 -15.83 -25.64
CA GLN A 277 8.06 -16.92 -25.12
C GLN A 277 9.54 -16.54 -25.01
N ALA A 278 10.08 -15.82 -26.00
CA ALA A 278 11.46 -15.33 -25.95
C ALA A 278 11.67 -14.34 -24.78
N LEU A 279 10.73 -13.43 -24.55
CA LEU A 279 10.78 -12.51 -23.41
C LEU A 279 10.68 -13.26 -22.08
N ALA A 280 9.82 -14.26 -21.98
CA ALA A 280 9.71 -15.13 -20.81
C ALA A 280 11.03 -15.83 -20.48
N GLN A 281 11.69 -16.40 -21.49
CA GLN A 281 12.99 -17.04 -21.33
C GLN A 281 14.08 -16.05 -20.90
N ALA A 282 14.07 -14.83 -21.45
CA ALA A 282 15.01 -13.79 -21.04
C ALA A 282 14.80 -13.37 -19.57
N LEU A 283 13.54 -13.25 -19.13
CA LEU A 283 13.19 -12.97 -17.74
C LEU A 283 13.67 -14.07 -16.79
N GLN A 284 13.46 -15.34 -17.15
CA GLN A 284 13.92 -16.50 -16.35
C GLN A 284 15.46 -16.59 -16.31
N ALA A 285 16.13 -16.31 -17.44
CA ALA A 285 17.58 -16.27 -17.49
C ALA A 285 18.15 -15.16 -16.59
N GLU A 286 17.58 -13.95 -16.65
CA GLU A 286 17.94 -12.84 -15.76
C GLU A 286 17.71 -13.20 -14.29
N ASP A 287 16.57 -13.81 -13.93
CA ASP A 287 16.26 -14.26 -12.56
C ASP A 287 17.30 -15.24 -12.02
N SER A 288 17.67 -16.23 -12.83
CA SER A 288 18.68 -17.23 -12.44
C SER A 288 20.05 -16.58 -12.20
N GLN A 289 20.48 -15.66 -13.08
CA GLN A 289 21.77 -14.99 -12.95
C GLN A 289 21.77 -14.00 -11.79
N ARG A 290 20.67 -13.28 -11.55
CA ARG A 290 20.49 -12.42 -10.39
C ARG A 290 20.62 -13.23 -9.11
N THR A 291 19.92 -14.36 -9.00
CA THR A 291 19.99 -15.25 -7.83
C THR A 291 21.42 -15.71 -7.57
N LEU A 292 22.16 -16.13 -8.60
CA LEU A 292 23.56 -16.53 -8.49
C LEU A 292 24.45 -15.37 -8.04
N TYR A 293 24.36 -14.22 -8.71
CA TYR A 293 25.11 -13.01 -8.40
C TYR A 293 24.87 -12.56 -6.96
N PHE A 294 23.60 -12.59 -6.53
CA PHE A 294 23.18 -12.21 -5.20
C PHE A 294 23.68 -13.19 -4.12
N THR A 295 23.65 -14.49 -4.40
CA THR A 295 24.21 -15.51 -3.50
C THR A 295 25.73 -15.35 -3.36
N GLN A 296 26.44 -15.09 -4.46
CA GLN A 296 27.89 -14.89 -4.45
C GLN A 296 28.30 -13.63 -3.68
N LEU A 297 27.62 -12.51 -3.91
CA LEU A 297 27.86 -11.27 -3.17
C LEU A 297 27.65 -11.44 -1.67
N SER A 298 26.54 -12.09 -1.26
CA SER A 298 26.24 -12.34 0.15
C SER A 298 27.28 -13.23 0.85
N SER A 299 28.02 -14.03 0.08
CA SER A 299 29.08 -14.91 0.59
C SER A 299 30.47 -14.26 0.60
N SER A 300 30.59 -13.01 0.13
CA SER A 300 31.88 -12.31 0.03
C SER A 300 32.33 -11.78 1.39
N GLU A 301 33.53 -12.17 1.84
CA GLU A 301 34.14 -11.67 3.09
C GLU A 301 34.50 -10.18 3.04
N SER A 302 34.51 -9.57 1.85
CA SER A 302 34.83 -8.14 1.63
C SER A 302 33.60 -7.26 1.43
N LEU A 303 32.38 -7.78 1.69
CA LEU A 303 31.16 -7.01 1.52
C LEU A 303 31.12 -5.84 2.50
N THR A 304 31.18 -4.62 1.96
CA THR A 304 31.01 -3.41 2.77
C THR A 304 29.53 -3.23 3.11
N PHE A 305 29.24 -2.60 4.25
CA PHE A 305 27.87 -2.32 4.67
C PHE A 305 27.09 -1.52 3.61
N SER A 306 27.71 -0.51 2.99
CA SER A 306 27.07 0.25 1.91
C SER A 306 26.72 -0.64 0.72
N LEU A 307 27.62 -1.55 0.32
CA LEU A 307 27.35 -2.47 -0.79
C LEU A 307 26.23 -3.46 -0.44
N GLN A 308 26.20 -3.97 0.79
CA GLN A 308 25.12 -4.82 1.30
C GLN A 308 23.76 -4.10 1.23
N PHE A 309 23.71 -2.86 1.67
CA PHE A 309 22.49 -2.04 1.64
C PHE A 309 21.95 -1.84 0.21
N TYR A 310 22.81 -1.44 -0.73
CA TYR A 310 22.40 -1.28 -2.13
C TYR A 310 21.94 -2.60 -2.74
N PHE A 311 22.65 -3.67 -2.42
CA PHE A 311 22.33 -5.03 -2.82
C PHE A 311 20.92 -5.47 -2.42
N ILE A 312 20.56 -5.32 -1.14
CA ILE A 312 19.23 -5.68 -0.66
C ILE A 312 18.14 -4.84 -1.36
N ASN A 313 18.39 -3.54 -1.55
CA ASN A 313 17.45 -2.67 -2.28
C ASN A 313 17.26 -3.12 -3.73
N GLU A 314 18.33 -3.44 -4.45
CA GLU A 314 18.24 -3.93 -5.83
C GLU A 314 17.53 -5.29 -5.92
N TYR A 315 17.76 -6.18 -4.94
CA TYR A 315 17.05 -7.45 -4.91
C TYR A 315 15.55 -7.25 -4.64
N ARG A 316 15.20 -6.36 -3.71
CA ARG A 316 13.82 -5.96 -3.44
C ARG A 316 13.13 -5.40 -4.68
N ARG A 317 13.81 -4.54 -5.45
CA ARG A 317 13.29 -3.99 -6.73
C ARG A 317 13.03 -5.09 -7.76
N TRP A 318 13.92 -6.08 -7.84
CA TRP A 318 13.73 -7.23 -8.73
C TRP A 318 12.51 -8.07 -8.33
N LEU A 319 12.34 -8.36 -7.04
CA LEU A 319 11.17 -9.11 -6.54
C LEU A 319 9.85 -8.39 -6.83
N LEU A 320 9.82 -7.07 -6.78
CA LEU A 320 8.64 -6.29 -7.16
C LEU A 320 8.33 -6.35 -8.65
N LEU A 321 9.34 -6.33 -9.52
CA LEU A 321 9.16 -6.57 -10.95
C LEU A 321 8.63 -8.00 -11.20
N LYS A 322 9.21 -9.00 -10.51
CA LYS A 322 8.76 -10.40 -10.57
C LYS A 322 7.31 -10.54 -10.11
N LEU A 323 6.92 -9.85 -9.04
CA LEU A 323 5.53 -9.77 -8.56
C LEU A 323 4.61 -9.09 -9.58
N ALA A 324 5.05 -8.01 -10.22
CA ALA A 324 4.28 -7.34 -11.28
C ALA A 324 3.99 -8.30 -12.44
N VAL A 325 4.99 -9.09 -12.86
CA VAL A 325 4.83 -10.14 -13.87
C VAL A 325 3.85 -11.22 -13.37
N ALA A 326 4.03 -11.71 -12.15
CA ALA A 326 3.16 -12.72 -11.54
C ALA A 326 1.70 -12.27 -11.37
N GLN A 327 1.47 -10.97 -11.21
CA GLN A 327 0.14 -10.37 -11.15
C GLN A 327 -0.41 -9.96 -12.52
N ARG A 328 0.35 -10.19 -13.60
CA ARG A 328 0.01 -9.80 -14.97
C ARG A 328 -0.22 -8.30 -15.09
N ALA A 329 0.54 -7.50 -14.34
CA ALA A 329 0.53 -6.04 -14.36
C ALA A 329 1.02 -5.45 -15.70
N PHE A 330 1.46 -6.30 -16.62
CA PHE A 330 1.77 -5.97 -18.01
C PHE A 330 0.62 -6.30 -18.97
N GLY A 331 -0.54 -6.72 -18.47
CA GLY A 331 -1.71 -7.10 -19.29
C GLY A 331 -1.55 -8.43 -20.05
N LEU A 332 -0.47 -9.16 -19.81
CA LEU A 332 -0.15 -10.44 -20.46
C LEU A 332 0.26 -11.47 -19.42
N SER A 333 0.07 -12.75 -19.76
CA SER A 333 0.78 -13.83 -19.07
C SER A 333 2.16 -13.96 -19.71
N LEU A 334 3.21 -13.59 -18.97
CA LEU A 334 4.59 -13.63 -19.47
C LEU A 334 5.31 -14.87 -18.95
N VAL A 335 5.32 -15.08 -17.63
CA VAL A 335 6.00 -16.20 -16.97
C VAL A 335 5.00 -16.92 -16.07
N PRO A 336 4.27 -17.93 -16.58
CA PRO A 336 3.22 -18.64 -15.83
C PRO A 336 3.71 -19.26 -14.53
N GLU A 337 4.98 -19.67 -14.46
CA GLU A 337 5.60 -20.22 -13.26
C GLU A 337 5.58 -19.19 -12.12
N TRP A 338 5.93 -17.94 -12.40
CA TRP A 338 5.90 -16.86 -11.41
C TRP A 338 4.47 -16.52 -10.98
N GLU A 339 3.49 -16.62 -11.88
CA GLU A 339 2.07 -16.44 -11.53
C GLU A 339 1.59 -17.47 -10.51
N ALA A 340 2.05 -18.72 -10.64
CA ALA A 340 1.76 -19.81 -9.70
C ALA A 340 2.54 -19.67 -8.38
N GLU A 341 3.72 -19.05 -8.41
CA GLU A 341 4.60 -18.83 -7.25
C GLU A 341 4.38 -17.48 -6.55
N ARG A 342 3.26 -16.80 -6.80
CA ARG A 342 2.99 -15.46 -6.25
C ARG A 342 3.16 -15.36 -4.74
N ALA A 343 2.65 -16.34 -3.99
CA ALA A 343 2.77 -16.35 -2.53
C ALA A 343 4.25 -16.43 -2.10
N THR A 344 5.03 -17.29 -2.75
CA THR A 344 6.47 -17.43 -2.52
C THR A 344 7.22 -16.11 -2.82
N ILE A 345 6.87 -15.42 -3.90
CA ILE A 345 7.49 -14.11 -4.24
C ILE A 345 7.17 -13.08 -3.15
N VAL A 346 5.94 -13.07 -2.62
CA VAL A 346 5.55 -12.16 -1.53
C VAL A 346 6.29 -12.52 -0.23
N ASP A 347 6.38 -13.79 0.13
CA ASP A 347 7.14 -14.23 1.31
C ASP A 347 8.62 -13.85 1.20
N GLU A 348 9.20 -13.98 0.01
CA GLU A 348 10.58 -13.56 -0.24
C GLU A 348 10.75 -12.03 -0.17
N LEU A 349 9.78 -11.27 -0.69
CA LEU A 349 9.77 -9.81 -0.59
C LEU A 349 9.70 -9.36 0.88
N VAL A 350 8.89 -10.01 1.71
CA VAL A 350 8.82 -9.76 3.15
C VAL A 350 10.18 -10.03 3.80
N ARG A 351 10.76 -11.21 3.56
CA ARG A 351 12.08 -11.56 4.11
C ARG A 351 13.17 -10.55 3.76
N ILE A 352 13.26 -10.16 2.49
CA ILE A 352 14.26 -9.17 2.04
C ILE A 352 13.97 -7.78 2.63
N THR A 353 12.71 -7.48 2.91
CA THR A 353 12.34 -6.23 3.61
C THR A 353 12.71 -6.30 5.10
N ASP A 354 12.60 -7.46 5.76
CA ASP A 354 13.09 -7.68 7.13
C ASP A 354 14.64 -7.50 7.19
N ASP A 355 15.37 -8.07 6.22
CA ASP A 355 16.84 -7.93 6.14
C ASP A 355 17.24 -6.45 5.94
N LEU A 356 16.49 -5.73 5.10
CA LEU A 356 16.68 -4.29 4.89
C LEU A 356 16.43 -3.50 6.18
N GLU A 357 15.46 -3.89 6.99
CA GLU A 357 15.16 -3.27 8.28
C GLU A 357 16.34 -3.42 9.24
N ALA A 358 16.91 -4.62 9.35
CA ALA A 358 18.08 -4.88 10.17
C ALA A 358 19.29 -4.03 9.74
N ASP A 359 19.52 -3.89 8.43
CA ASP A 359 20.59 -3.04 7.90
C ASP A 359 20.35 -1.57 8.23
N TYR A 360 19.15 -1.04 7.97
CA TYR A 360 18.81 0.34 8.32
C TYR A 360 19.00 0.63 9.82
N LEU A 361 18.59 -0.29 10.70
CA LEU A 361 18.76 -0.14 12.13
C LEU A 361 20.22 -0.18 12.55
N THR A 362 21.05 -1.00 11.89
CA THR A 362 22.51 -1.01 12.07
C THR A 362 23.13 0.32 11.63
N LEU A 363 22.67 0.89 10.51
CA LEU A 363 23.10 2.21 10.06
C LEU A 363 22.74 3.28 11.09
N ALA A 364 21.52 3.29 11.60
CA ALA A 364 21.12 4.23 12.65
C ALA A 364 21.95 4.05 13.93
N GLN A 365 22.39 2.83 14.24
CA GLN A 365 23.28 2.57 15.38
C GLN A 365 24.68 3.18 15.20
N SER A 366 25.13 3.38 13.96
CA SER A 366 26.43 4.00 13.66
C SER A 366 26.46 5.52 13.85
N GLU A 367 25.28 6.16 13.94
CA GLU A 367 25.18 7.60 14.24
C GLU A 367 25.63 7.87 15.67
N ALA A 368 26.61 8.78 15.81
CA ALA A 368 27.27 9.07 17.07
C ALA A 368 26.42 9.98 17.97
N GLU A 369 25.58 10.82 17.38
CA GLU A 369 24.72 11.76 18.11
C GLU A 369 23.40 11.08 18.52
N PRO A 370 23.11 10.88 19.82
CA PRO A 370 21.93 10.10 20.25
C PRO A 370 20.59 10.64 19.71
N LEU A 371 20.48 11.97 19.60
CA LEU A 371 19.29 12.62 19.07
C LEU A 371 19.11 12.34 17.57
N ARG A 372 20.20 12.39 16.77
CA ARG A 372 20.15 12.05 15.35
C ARG A 372 19.90 10.57 15.13
N GLN A 373 20.52 9.70 15.93
CA GLN A 373 20.28 8.27 15.92
C GLN A 373 18.80 7.94 16.14
N SER A 374 18.18 8.53 17.17
CA SER A 374 16.76 8.33 17.45
C SER A 374 15.87 8.90 16.33
N ALA A 375 16.17 10.09 15.81
CA ALA A 375 15.46 10.67 14.68
C ALA A 375 15.55 9.79 13.41
N GLN A 376 16.72 9.22 13.14
CA GLN A 376 16.95 8.31 12.02
C GLN A 376 16.14 7.01 12.17
N ARG A 377 16.08 6.42 13.37
CA ARG A 377 15.22 5.27 13.64
C ARG A 377 13.75 5.56 13.36
N ILE A 378 13.25 6.73 13.75
CA ILE A 378 11.87 7.14 13.44
C ILE A 378 11.68 7.27 11.93
N ALA A 379 12.63 7.88 11.23
CA ALA A 379 12.56 8.03 9.77
C ALA A 379 12.51 6.68 9.04
N ILE A 380 13.34 5.72 9.48
CA ILE A 380 13.35 4.33 8.99
C ILE A 380 12.00 3.67 9.24
N MET A 381 11.48 3.72 10.48
CA MET A 381 10.20 3.08 10.82
C MET A 381 9.01 3.70 10.07
N ARG A 382 9.04 5.01 9.79
CA ARG A 382 8.03 5.65 8.92
C ARG A 382 8.09 5.14 7.49
N TRP A 383 9.29 4.86 6.97
CA TRP A 383 9.43 4.24 5.65
C TRP A 383 8.85 2.83 5.62
N PHE A 384 9.14 1.98 6.63
CA PHE A 384 8.53 0.65 6.74
C PHE A 384 7.01 0.71 6.90
N ALA A 385 6.50 1.64 7.70
CA ALA A 385 5.06 1.88 7.83
C ALA A 385 4.44 2.25 6.48
N LEU A 386 5.14 3.01 5.64
CA LEU A 386 4.67 3.31 4.29
C LEU A 386 4.64 2.05 3.43
N GLN A 387 5.65 1.18 3.52
CA GLN A 387 5.66 -0.09 2.78
C GLN A 387 4.47 -0.98 3.18
N THR A 388 4.07 -1.01 4.46
CA THR A 388 2.88 -1.78 4.88
C THR A 388 1.59 -1.18 4.30
N GLU A 389 1.42 0.15 4.34
CA GLU A 389 0.26 0.88 3.77
C GLU A 389 0.20 0.86 2.23
N LEU A 390 1.31 0.54 1.57
CA LEU A 390 1.34 0.31 0.12
C LEU A 390 1.07 -1.16 -0.26
N GLY A 391 1.04 -2.07 0.72
CA GLY A 391 0.88 -3.51 0.52
C GLY A 391 2.18 -4.24 0.17
N LEU A 392 3.32 -3.56 0.27
CA LEU A 392 4.65 -4.07 -0.10
C LEU A 392 5.40 -4.73 1.07
N TYR A 393 4.81 -4.67 2.27
CA TYR A 393 5.29 -5.31 3.48
C TYR A 393 4.07 -5.77 4.31
N PRO A 394 3.27 -6.72 3.79
CA PRO A 394 2.00 -7.13 4.41
C PRO A 394 2.21 -7.75 5.80
N GLN A 395 1.18 -7.70 6.64
CA GLN A 395 1.11 -8.33 7.97
C GLN A 395 2.09 -7.81 9.03
N ARG A 396 2.76 -6.68 8.75
CA ARG A 396 3.81 -6.10 9.62
C ARG A 396 3.38 -4.83 10.36
N SER A 397 2.17 -4.32 10.12
CA SER A 397 1.74 -3.01 10.66
C SER A 397 1.80 -2.89 12.18
N ALA A 398 1.49 -3.96 12.93
CA ALA A 398 1.55 -3.95 14.39
C ALA A 398 2.99 -3.91 14.92
N GLU A 399 3.89 -4.64 14.28
CA GLU A 399 5.31 -4.72 14.66
C GLU A 399 6.00 -3.39 14.37
N VAL A 400 5.71 -2.81 13.19
CA VAL A 400 6.19 -1.49 12.79
C VAL A 400 5.62 -0.39 13.70
N ASP A 401 4.36 -0.45 14.10
CA ASP A 401 3.76 0.51 15.03
C ASP A 401 4.46 0.48 16.40
N GLU A 402 4.71 -0.72 16.93
CA GLU A 402 5.42 -0.88 18.20
C GLU A 402 6.86 -0.34 18.11
N ALA A 403 7.58 -0.66 17.04
CA ALA A 403 8.93 -0.14 16.80
C ALA A 403 8.95 1.38 16.66
N LEU A 404 7.99 1.96 15.92
CA LEU A 404 7.83 3.40 15.78
C LEU A 404 7.53 4.07 17.13
N ARG A 405 6.64 3.48 17.93
CA ARG A 405 6.31 3.95 19.28
C ARG A 405 7.53 3.94 20.20
N MET A 406 8.34 2.87 20.17
CA MET A 406 9.59 2.79 20.92
C MET A 406 10.57 3.89 20.50
N ALA A 407 10.81 4.08 19.20
CA ALA A 407 11.72 5.10 18.70
C ALA A 407 11.27 6.53 19.06
N GLN A 408 9.96 6.82 19.01
CA GLN A 408 9.40 8.12 19.42
C GLN A 408 9.52 8.36 20.94
N ASN A 409 9.40 7.31 21.75
CA ASN A 409 9.61 7.38 23.19
C ASN A 409 11.09 7.61 23.55
N GLU A 410 12.02 6.97 22.84
CA GLU A 410 13.46 7.22 22.98
C GLU A 410 13.78 8.70 22.74
N LEU A 411 13.23 9.28 21.66
CA LEU A 411 13.42 10.70 21.36
C LEU A 411 12.90 11.59 22.50
N SER A 412 11.72 11.25 23.03
CA SER A 412 11.09 11.94 24.17
C SER A 412 11.96 11.90 25.44
N GLN A 413 12.62 10.78 25.71
CA GLN A 413 13.56 10.64 26.83
C GLN A 413 14.83 11.49 26.66
N LEU A 414 15.22 11.77 25.42
CA LEU A 414 16.33 12.68 25.08
C LEU A 414 15.93 14.17 25.18
N GLY A 415 14.71 14.48 25.61
CA GLY A 415 14.25 15.84 25.90
C GLY A 415 13.64 16.58 24.70
N THR A 416 13.30 15.88 23.61
CA THR A 416 12.60 16.44 22.45
C THR A 416 11.57 15.45 21.91
N SER A 417 10.66 15.86 21.02
CA SER A 417 9.66 14.96 20.43
C SER A 417 9.65 15.08 18.91
N ALA A 418 9.12 14.06 18.24
CA ALA A 418 8.82 14.17 16.81
C ALA A 418 7.64 15.13 16.63
N ALA A 419 7.82 16.16 15.80
CA ALA A 419 6.79 17.17 15.56
C ALA A 419 5.48 16.55 15.04
N LEU A 420 5.60 15.58 14.14
CA LEU A 420 4.49 14.83 13.56
C LEU A 420 4.65 13.36 13.92
N ALA A 421 4.56 13.04 15.22
CA ALA A 421 4.59 11.66 15.69
C ALA A 421 3.45 10.85 15.05
N VAL A 422 3.69 9.60 14.69
CA VAL A 422 2.73 8.75 13.99
C VAL A 422 2.50 7.46 14.78
N SER A 423 1.29 6.90 14.71
CA SER A 423 1.00 5.52 15.15
C SER A 423 -0.13 4.90 14.32
N TYR A 424 -0.25 3.58 14.38
CA TYR A 424 -1.29 2.80 13.72
C TYR A 424 -2.59 2.81 14.52
N HIS A 425 -3.69 3.21 13.89
CA HIS A 425 -5.00 3.30 14.53
C HIS A 425 -5.87 2.16 14.00
N THR A 426 -6.04 1.10 14.79
CA THR A 426 -6.82 -0.10 14.42
C THR A 426 -8.32 0.15 14.38
N ASP A 427 -8.79 1.15 15.12
CA ASP A 427 -10.19 1.57 15.25
C ASP A 427 -10.60 2.65 14.23
N ALA A 428 -9.64 3.22 13.49
CA ALA A 428 -9.92 4.14 12.41
C ALA A 428 -10.64 3.44 11.24
N THR A 429 -11.34 4.22 10.41
CA THR A 429 -12.02 3.70 9.20
C THR A 429 -11.47 4.35 7.94
N PRO A 430 -10.72 3.62 7.09
CA PRO A 430 -10.13 2.32 7.38
C PRO A 430 -8.97 2.44 8.39
N PRO A 431 -8.57 1.33 9.03
CA PRO A 431 -7.37 1.27 9.85
C PRO A 431 -6.15 1.81 9.11
N GLY A 432 -5.20 2.38 9.85
CA GLY A 432 -3.94 2.83 9.26
C GLY A 432 -3.16 3.78 10.13
N PHE A 433 -1.97 4.16 9.67
CA PHE A 433 -1.11 5.13 10.34
C PHE A 433 -1.67 6.56 10.28
N ARG A 434 -1.60 7.29 11.40
CA ARG A 434 -2.05 8.69 11.54
C ARG A 434 -1.06 9.51 12.34
N ILE A 435 -0.95 10.81 12.04
CA ILE A 435 -0.23 11.77 12.87
C ILE A 435 -0.97 11.87 14.20
N ASN A 436 -0.32 11.75 15.35
CA ASN A 436 -0.96 11.78 16.65
C ASN A 436 -1.31 13.21 17.09
N SER A 437 -2.23 13.33 18.04
CA SER A 437 -2.44 14.60 18.74
C SER A 437 -1.41 14.69 19.87
N ASN A 438 -0.72 15.83 19.99
CA ASN A 438 0.24 16.07 21.09
C ASN A 438 -0.45 16.46 22.42
N ARG A 439 -1.71 16.07 22.66
CA ARG A 439 -2.49 16.46 23.85
C ARG A 439 -2.51 15.40 24.93
#